data_AF-A0A9N9V031-F1
#
_entry.id   AF-A0A9N9V031-F1
#
_cell.length_a   1.000
_cell.length_b   1.000
_cell.length_c   1.000
_cell.angle_alpha   90.00
_cell.angle_beta   90.00
_cell.angle_gamma   90.00
#
_symmetry.space_group_name_H-M   'P 1'
#
loop_
_entity.id
_entity.type
_entity.pdbx_description
1 polymer ?
#
loop_
_entity_poly.entity_id
_entity_poly.type
_entity_poly.pdbx_seq_one_letter_code
_entity_poly.pdbx_strand_id
1 'polypeptide(L)'
;MAPTESEVLENYLLRPSSLNAIMTFEHFAERFPPTQRDNPQIRLLWQDLVAQRDKALEEVQSNIEAEATLGQAMKKELLRVKREAAKGEVDGEVELERALFGSLSGAKPAKHSLSSILPEVDGAVKALDVEIERLKSEEAELLESTKQIIGDLSDLRYGKFANAHIKDEVLDSLTALQDVCNRPS
;
A
#
# COMPACT_ATOMS: atom_id res chain seq x y z
N MET A 1 4.94 -8.18 -31.51
CA MET A 1 4.17 -8.47 -30.28
C MET A 1 3.96 -7.14 -29.57
N ALA A 2 2.79 -6.90 -28.97
CA ALA A 2 2.60 -5.67 -28.17
C ALA A 2 3.46 -5.76 -26.91
N PRO A 3 4.06 -4.65 -26.44
CA PRO A 3 4.88 -4.66 -25.24
C PRO A 3 4.06 -5.08 -24.02
N THR A 4 4.69 -5.75 -23.07
CA THR A 4 4.05 -6.12 -21.81
C THR A 4 3.85 -4.88 -20.93
N GLU A 5 2.92 -4.95 -19.98
CA GLU A 5 2.66 -3.84 -19.05
C GLU A 5 3.92 -3.49 -18.24
N SER A 6 4.63 -4.49 -17.72
CA SER A 6 5.91 -4.32 -17.03
C SER A 6 6.93 -3.59 -17.91
N GLU A 7 7.09 -3.99 -19.17
CA GLU A 7 7.99 -3.31 -20.11
C GLU A 7 7.61 -1.85 -20.33
N VAL A 8 6.31 -1.54 -20.42
CA VAL A 8 5.86 -0.15 -20.58
C VAL A 8 6.18 0.67 -19.33
N LEU A 9 5.87 0.13 -18.14
CA LEU A 9 6.08 0.81 -16.87
C LEU A 9 7.57 1.00 -16.57
N GLU A 10 8.42 0.01 -16.77
CA GLU A 10 9.87 0.12 -16.57
C GLU A 10 10.49 1.16 -17.51
N ASN A 11 10.09 1.14 -18.79
CA ASN A 11 10.62 2.10 -19.76
C ASN A 11 10.21 3.54 -19.46
N TYR A 12 9.02 3.74 -18.91
CA TYR A 12 8.49 5.07 -18.62
C TYR A 12 8.95 5.61 -17.25
N LEU A 13 8.96 4.75 -16.24
CA LEU A 13 9.17 5.16 -14.85
C LEU A 13 10.62 4.99 -14.37
N LEU A 14 11.38 4.00 -14.87
CA LEU A 14 12.72 3.70 -14.35
C LEU A 14 13.82 4.24 -15.26
N ARG A 15 13.77 3.94 -16.56
CA ARG A 15 14.86 4.27 -17.50
C ARG A 15 15.24 5.75 -17.56
N PRO A 16 14.31 6.72 -17.63
CA PRO A 16 14.66 8.15 -17.65
C PRO A 16 14.94 8.72 -16.25
N SER A 17 14.80 7.89 -15.20
CA SER A 17 14.67 8.38 -13.83
C SER A 17 15.92 8.21 -12.99
N SER A 18 17.09 7.82 -13.53
CA SER A 18 18.33 7.89 -12.74
C SER A 18 18.78 9.34 -12.54
N LEU A 19 19.46 9.65 -11.43
CA LEU A 19 19.88 11.05 -11.17
C LEU A 19 20.82 11.55 -12.27
N ASN A 20 21.72 10.67 -12.72
CA ASN A 20 22.70 10.94 -13.78
C ASN A 20 22.04 11.14 -15.16
N ALA A 21 20.84 10.59 -15.39
CA ALA A 21 20.08 10.86 -16.62
C ALA A 21 19.41 12.24 -16.60
N ILE A 22 19.06 12.75 -15.42
CA ILE A 22 18.37 14.03 -15.23
C ILE A 22 19.36 15.18 -15.15
N MET A 23 20.49 14.98 -14.46
CA MET A 23 21.47 16.02 -14.19
C MET A 23 22.87 15.41 -14.03
N THR A 24 23.88 16.13 -14.52
CA THR A 24 25.28 15.75 -14.32
C THR A 24 25.83 16.34 -13.01
N PHE A 25 26.90 15.75 -12.49
CA PHE A 25 27.60 16.28 -11.31
C PHE A 25 28.06 17.73 -11.51
N GLU A 26 28.54 18.08 -12.70
CA GLU A 26 29.00 19.44 -13.00
C GLU A 26 27.87 20.46 -12.84
N HIS A 27 26.69 20.15 -13.37
CA HIS A 27 25.53 21.02 -13.28
C HIS A 27 24.95 21.13 -11.86
N PHE A 28 25.13 20.08 -11.06
CA PHE A 28 24.85 20.09 -9.63
C PHE A 28 25.84 20.99 -8.86
N ALA A 29 27.14 20.86 -9.13
CA ALA A 29 28.18 21.65 -8.49
C ALA A 29 28.04 23.16 -8.80
N GLU A 30 27.55 23.52 -9.98
CA GLU A 30 27.26 24.91 -10.35
C GLU A 30 26.25 25.60 -9.43
N ARG A 31 25.40 24.85 -8.72
CA ARG A 31 24.38 25.39 -7.79
C ARG A 31 24.96 25.86 -6.47
N PHE A 32 26.23 25.56 -6.21
CA PHE A 32 26.96 26.04 -5.06
C PHE A 32 27.76 27.31 -5.40
N PRO A 33 28.01 28.18 -4.41
CA PRO A 33 28.85 29.35 -4.59
C PRO A 33 30.22 28.99 -5.17
N PRO A 34 30.83 29.83 -6.05
CA PRO A 34 32.09 29.53 -6.72
C PRO A 34 33.23 29.11 -5.78
N THR A 35 33.28 29.71 -4.59
CA THR A 35 34.28 29.44 -3.55
C THR A 35 34.17 28.05 -2.92
N GLN A 36 33.03 27.37 -3.10
CA GLN A 36 32.74 26.08 -2.49
C GLN A 36 32.64 24.94 -3.51
N ARG A 37 32.65 25.20 -4.83
CA ARG A 37 32.42 24.17 -5.87
C ARG A 37 33.43 23.03 -5.83
N ASP A 38 34.66 23.32 -5.46
CA ASP A 38 35.75 22.32 -5.32
C ASP A 38 35.76 21.63 -3.96
N ASN A 39 34.78 21.90 -3.09
CA ASN A 39 34.69 21.27 -1.78
C ASN A 39 34.38 19.76 -1.94
N PRO A 40 35.19 18.85 -1.36
CA PRO A 40 34.95 17.41 -1.45
C PRO A 40 33.59 16.98 -0.88
N GLN A 41 33.01 17.75 0.03
CA GLN A 41 31.69 17.48 0.60
C GLN A 41 30.57 17.53 -0.43
N ILE A 42 30.69 18.35 -1.49
CA ILE A 42 29.70 18.41 -2.58
C ILE A 42 29.67 17.09 -3.34
N ARG A 43 30.83 16.44 -3.52
CA ARG A 43 30.92 15.14 -4.18
C ARG A 43 30.31 14.03 -3.32
N LEU A 44 30.51 14.07 -2.00
CA LEU A 44 29.87 13.14 -1.08
C LEU A 44 28.35 13.31 -1.09
N LEU A 45 27.86 14.55 -1.01
CA LEU A 45 26.43 14.85 -1.10
C LEU A 45 25.81 14.36 -2.43
N TRP A 46 26.52 14.51 -3.54
CA TRP A 46 26.07 13.97 -4.83
C TRP A 46 25.95 12.44 -4.80
N GLN A 47 26.94 11.74 -4.25
CA GLN A 47 26.90 10.28 -4.13
C GLN A 47 25.73 9.83 -3.24
N ASP A 48 25.49 10.53 -2.14
CA ASP A 48 24.36 10.24 -1.26
C ASP A 48 23.02 10.45 -1.97
N LEU A 49 22.87 11.52 -2.75
CA LEU A 49 21.65 11.79 -3.53
C LEU A 49 21.42 10.75 -4.64
N VAL A 50 22.49 10.31 -5.31
CA VAL A 50 22.42 9.20 -6.27
C VAL A 50 21.93 7.94 -5.54
N ALA A 51 22.54 7.57 -4.42
CA ALA A 51 22.17 6.38 -3.66
C ALA A 51 20.72 6.43 -3.14
N GLN A 52 20.27 7.57 -2.61
CA GLN A 52 18.89 7.77 -2.17
C GLN A 52 17.90 7.60 -3.31
N ARG A 53 18.24 8.12 -4.50
CA ARG A 53 17.38 8.00 -5.67
C ARG A 53 17.36 6.59 -6.22
N ASP A 54 18.50 5.92 -6.29
CA ASP A 54 18.59 4.53 -6.75
C ASP A 54 17.76 3.61 -5.84
N LYS A 55 17.81 3.83 -4.52
CA LYS A 55 16.92 3.14 -3.57
C LYS A 55 15.43 3.36 -3.86
N ALA A 56 15.03 4.58 -4.21
CA ALA A 56 13.64 4.87 -4.57
C ALA A 56 13.24 4.20 -5.89
N LEU A 57 14.16 4.09 -6.85
CA LEU A 57 13.93 3.36 -8.10
C LEU A 57 13.78 1.86 -7.88
N GLU A 58 14.57 1.27 -6.97
CA GLU A 58 14.44 -0.14 -6.57
C GLU A 58 13.05 -0.42 -5.96
N GLU A 59 12.55 0.49 -5.12
CA GLU A 59 11.20 0.39 -4.55
C GLU A 59 10.11 0.47 -5.64
N VAL A 60 10.25 1.41 -6.58
CA VAL A 60 9.31 1.51 -7.72
C VAL A 60 9.38 0.25 -8.59
N GLN A 61 10.56 -0.31 -8.82
CA GLN A 61 10.71 -1.56 -9.57
C GLN A 61 9.98 -2.71 -8.88
N SER A 62 10.15 -2.87 -7.56
CA SER A 62 9.44 -3.88 -6.78
C SER A 62 7.91 -3.70 -6.86
N ASN A 63 7.44 -2.45 -6.83
CA ASN A 63 6.01 -2.14 -6.98
C ASN A 63 5.49 -2.48 -8.38
N ILE A 64 6.26 -2.23 -9.44
CA ILE A 64 5.89 -2.61 -10.81
C ILE A 64 5.75 -4.12 -10.93
N GLU A 65 6.65 -4.89 -10.33
CA GLU A 65 6.57 -6.36 -10.34
C GLU A 65 5.32 -6.85 -9.59
N ALA A 66 5.06 -6.32 -8.40
CA ALA A 66 3.87 -6.65 -7.61
C ALA A 66 2.58 -6.33 -8.39
N GLU A 67 2.47 -5.12 -8.94
CA GLU A 67 1.29 -4.68 -9.69
C GLU A 67 1.11 -5.51 -10.96
N ALA A 68 2.18 -5.85 -11.67
CA ALA A 68 2.10 -6.70 -12.85
C ALA A 68 1.52 -8.09 -12.51
N THR A 69 1.85 -8.67 -11.35
CA THR A 69 1.23 -9.93 -10.91
C THR A 69 -0.26 -9.78 -10.61
N LEU A 70 -0.67 -8.68 -9.98
CA LEU A 70 -2.06 -8.37 -9.68
C LEU A 70 -2.86 -8.13 -10.98
N GLY A 71 -2.31 -7.37 -11.92
CA GLY A 71 -2.90 -7.12 -13.24
C GLY A 71 -3.15 -8.41 -14.02
N GLN A 72 -2.23 -9.38 -13.95
CA GLN A 72 -2.44 -10.71 -14.55
C GLN A 72 -3.58 -11.48 -13.87
N ALA A 73 -3.67 -11.44 -12.54
CA ALA A 73 -4.77 -12.07 -11.79
C ALA A 73 -6.12 -11.43 -12.13
N MET A 74 -6.20 -10.10 -12.16
CA MET A 74 -7.39 -9.34 -12.55
C MET A 74 -7.80 -9.63 -14.00
N LYS A 75 -6.84 -9.73 -14.93
CA LYS A 75 -7.11 -10.10 -16.32
C LYS A 75 -7.69 -11.50 -16.43
N LYS A 76 -7.18 -12.46 -15.65
CA LYS A 76 -7.74 -13.82 -15.59
C LYS A 76 -9.17 -13.81 -15.05
N GLU A 77 -9.43 -13.03 -14.00
CA GLU A 77 -10.76 -12.91 -13.41
C GLU A 77 -11.75 -12.25 -14.38
N LEU A 78 -11.35 -11.17 -15.06
CA LEU A 78 -12.16 -10.54 -16.11
C LEU A 78 -12.48 -11.52 -17.25
N LEU A 79 -11.52 -12.37 -17.64
CA LEU A 79 -11.77 -13.42 -18.63
C LEU A 79 -12.72 -14.50 -18.09
N ARG A 80 -12.64 -14.84 -16.80
CA ARG A 80 -13.58 -15.76 -16.14
C ARG A 80 -15.00 -15.17 -16.15
N VAL A 81 -15.17 -13.93 -15.68
CA VAL A 81 -16.46 -13.22 -15.68
C VAL A 81 -17.02 -13.10 -17.09
N LYS A 82 -16.20 -12.73 -18.09
CA LYS A 82 -16.66 -12.68 -19.50
C LYS A 82 -17.12 -14.04 -20.02
N ARG A 83 -16.43 -15.13 -19.67
CA ARG A 83 -16.85 -16.49 -20.05
C ARG A 83 -18.10 -16.94 -19.31
N GLU A 84 -18.25 -16.55 -18.05
CA GLU A 84 -19.44 -16.85 -17.25
C GLU A 84 -20.65 -16.05 -17.72
N ALA A 85 -20.48 -14.78 -18.11
CA ALA A 85 -21.51 -13.98 -18.76
C ALA A 85 -21.91 -14.57 -20.12
N ALA A 86 -20.93 -15.01 -20.93
CA ALA A 86 -21.20 -15.69 -22.20
C ALA A 86 -21.84 -17.09 -22.03
N LYS A 87 -21.66 -17.75 -20.88
CA LYS A 87 -22.37 -18.98 -20.50
C LYS A 87 -23.71 -18.70 -19.82
N GLY A 88 -23.88 -17.50 -19.26
CA GLY A 88 -25.05 -16.99 -18.58
C GLY A 88 -26.08 -16.37 -19.53
N GLU A 89 -25.76 -16.22 -20.82
CA GLU A 89 -26.73 -16.46 -21.88
C GLU A 89 -27.13 -17.94 -21.82
N VAL A 90 -27.93 -18.27 -20.81
CA VAL A 90 -28.75 -19.47 -20.78
C VAL A 90 -29.50 -19.43 -22.10
N ASP A 91 -29.25 -20.44 -22.94
CA ASP A 91 -29.99 -20.65 -24.17
C ASP A 91 -31.48 -20.55 -23.84
N GLY A 92 -32.11 -19.44 -24.23
CA GLY A 92 -33.49 -19.14 -23.87
C GLY A 92 -34.44 -20.24 -24.37
N GLU A 93 -34.03 -20.98 -25.40
CA GLU A 93 -34.73 -22.17 -25.88
C GLU A 93 -34.73 -23.30 -24.84
N VAL A 94 -33.65 -23.52 -24.10
CA VAL A 94 -33.55 -24.60 -23.09
C VAL A 94 -34.40 -24.29 -21.85
N GLU A 95 -34.48 -23.03 -21.42
CA GLU A 95 -35.41 -22.63 -20.36
C GLU A 95 -36.87 -22.68 -20.82
N LEU A 96 -37.14 -22.28 -22.07
CA LEU A 96 -38.48 -22.39 -22.67
C LEU A 96 -38.92 -23.85 -22.81
N GLU A 97 -38.06 -24.74 -23.30
CA GLU A 97 -38.33 -26.18 -23.39
C GLU A 97 -38.53 -26.82 -22.01
N ARG A 98 -37.77 -26.40 -20.99
CA ARG A 98 -37.95 -26.88 -19.62
C ARG A 98 -39.27 -26.39 -19.01
N ALA A 99 -39.68 -25.15 -19.29
CA ALA A 99 -40.97 -24.61 -18.85
C ALA A 99 -42.16 -25.29 -19.58
N LEU A 100 -41.97 -25.68 -20.85
CA LEU A 100 -43.03 -26.26 -21.69
C LEU A 100 -43.15 -27.78 -21.55
N PHE A 101 -42.04 -28.51 -21.36
CA PHE A 101 -41.99 -29.98 -21.39
C PHE A 101 -41.46 -30.62 -20.08
N GLY A 102 -40.94 -29.84 -19.14
CA GLY A 102 -40.50 -30.34 -17.83
C GLY A 102 -39.55 -31.53 -17.92
N SER A 103 -39.93 -32.65 -17.29
CA SER A 103 -39.13 -33.90 -17.26
C SER A 103 -39.10 -34.69 -18.58
N LEU A 104 -39.86 -34.27 -19.59
CA LEU A 104 -39.84 -34.86 -20.95
C LEU A 104 -38.82 -34.17 -21.87
N SER A 105 -38.31 -32.99 -21.49
CA SER A 105 -37.17 -32.38 -22.14
C SER A 105 -35.93 -33.18 -21.77
N GLY A 106 -35.19 -33.70 -22.75
CA GLY A 106 -33.93 -34.43 -22.53
C GLY A 106 -32.79 -33.58 -21.93
N ALA A 107 -33.11 -32.41 -21.36
CA ALA A 107 -32.20 -31.52 -20.67
C ALA A 107 -31.61 -32.19 -19.43
N LYS A 108 -30.30 -31.99 -19.22
CA LYS A 108 -29.58 -32.54 -18.06
C LYS A 108 -30.18 -32.00 -16.76
N PRO A 109 -30.30 -32.82 -15.70
CA PRO A 109 -30.80 -32.36 -14.41
C PRO A 109 -29.91 -31.23 -13.86
N ALA A 110 -30.54 -30.30 -13.15
CA ALA A 110 -29.85 -29.19 -12.50
C ALA A 110 -28.69 -29.74 -11.62
N LYS A 111 -27.49 -29.18 -11.80
CA LYS A 111 -26.27 -29.64 -11.10
C LYS A 111 -26.31 -29.50 -9.58
N HIS A 112 -27.24 -28.68 -9.07
CA HIS A 112 -27.41 -28.40 -7.65
C HIS A 112 -28.87 -28.57 -7.28
N SER A 113 -29.12 -29.19 -6.13
CA SER A 113 -30.45 -29.32 -5.52
C SER A 113 -30.54 -28.38 -4.31
N LEU A 114 -31.76 -28.08 -3.86
CA LEU A 114 -31.95 -27.31 -2.62
C LEU A 114 -31.19 -27.94 -1.43
N SER A 115 -31.10 -29.27 -1.41
CA SER A 115 -30.34 -30.01 -0.39
C SER A 115 -28.83 -29.81 -0.46
N SER A 116 -28.26 -29.45 -1.62
CA SER A 116 -26.83 -29.12 -1.74
C SER A 116 -26.53 -27.64 -1.47
N ILE A 117 -27.47 -26.74 -1.77
CA ILE A 117 -27.27 -25.29 -1.65
C ILE A 117 -27.46 -24.80 -0.21
N LEU A 118 -28.45 -25.34 0.52
CA LEU A 118 -28.76 -24.91 1.88
C LEU A 118 -27.57 -25.01 2.86
N PRO A 119 -26.79 -26.10 2.89
CA PRO A 119 -25.62 -26.21 3.77
C PRO A 119 -24.50 -25.21 3.41
N GLU A 120 -24.33 -24.92 2.12
CA GLU A 120 -23.31 -23.98 1.63
C GLU A 120 -23.67 -22.54 2.03
N VAL A 121 -24.94 -22.16 1.89
CA VAL A 121 -25.46 -20.86 2.33
C VAL A 121 -25.40 -20.72 3.86
N ASP A 122 -25.80 -21.75 4.61
CA ASP A 122 -25.71 -21.73 6.08
C ASP A 122 -24.26 -21.62 6.57
N GLY A 123 -23.32 -22.28 5.87
CA GLY A 123 -21.89 -22.11 6.10
C GLY A 123 -21.40 -20.69 5.82
N ALA A 124 -21.85 -20.08 4.72
CA ALA A 124 -21.52 -18.71 4.38
C ALA A 124 -22.07 -17.70 5.40
N VAL A 125 -23.30 -17.89 5.88
CA VAL A 125 -23.91 -17.06 6.94
C VAL A 125 -23.06 -17.13 8.21
N LYS A 126 -22.70 -18.33 8.67
CA LYS A 126 -21.85 -18.51 9.85
C LYS A 126 -20.47 -17.87 9.69
N ALA A 127 -19.87 -17.98 8.50
CA ALA A 127 -18.58 -17.34 8.22
C ALA A 127 -18.67 -15.81 8.31
N LEU A 128 -19.76 -15.22 7.79
CA LEU A 128 -20.00 -13.78 7.90
C LEU A 128 -20.26 -13.36 9.35
N ASP A 129 -21.00 -14.13 10.13
CA ASP A 129 -21.23 -13.83 11.55
C ASP A 129 -19.92 -13.82 12.35
N VAL A 130 -19.02 -14.78 12.11
CA VAL A 130 -17.69 -14.80 12.74
C VAL A 130 -16.86 -13.58 12.35
N GLU A 131 -16.90 -13.20 11.07
CA GLU A 131 -16.18 -12.03 10.58
C GLU A 131 -16.72 -10.71 11.16
N ILE A 132 -18.04 -10.59 11.34
CA ILE A 132 -18.67 -9.44 11.99
C ILE A 132 -18.19 -9.31 13.44
N GLU A 133 -18.15 -10.41 14.20
CA GLU A 133 -17.69 -10.36 15.59
C GLU A 133 -16.19 -10.05 15.70
N ARG A 134 -15.37 -10.55 14.76
CA ARG A 134 -13.95 -10.17 14.65
C ARG A 134 -13.80 -8.66 14.43
N LEU A 135 -14.52 -8.10 13.46
CA LEU A 135 -14.45 -6.67 13.14
C LEU A 135 -14.92 -5.79 14.31
N LYS A 136 -15.95 -6.20 15.06
CA LYS A 136 -16.38 -5.47 16.27
C LYS A 136 -15.29 -5.45 17.35
N SER A 137 -14.56 -6.55 17.52
CA SER A 137 -13.44 -6.60 18.47
C SER A 137 -12.33 -5.64 18.06
N GLU A 138 -11.97 -5.63 16.78
CA GLU A 138 -10.93 -4.74 16.24
C GLU A 138 -11.34 -3.25 16.32
N GLU A 139 -12.60 -2.94 16.07
CA GLU A 139 -13.15 -1.60 16.25
C GLU A 139 -13.03 -1.14 17.71
N ALA A 140 -13.39 -2.01 18.67
CA ALA A 140 -13.30 -1.70 20.09
C ALA A 140 -11.85 -1.45 20.54
N GLU A 141 -10.90 -2.27 20.09
CA GLU A 141 -9.48 -2.10 20.38
C GLU A 141 -8.91 -0.80 19.79
N LEU A 142 -9.24 -0.51 18.53
CA LEU A 142 -8.79 0.70 17.85
C LEU A 142 -9.36 1.96 18.50
N LEU A 143 -10.63 1.91 18.91
CA LEU A 143 -11.31 3.02 19.59
C LEU A 143 -10.67 3.28 20.96
N GLU A 144 -10.30 2.24 21.70
CA GLU A 144 -9.61 2.39 22.98
C GLU A 144 -8.20 2.99 22.80
N SER A 145 -7.44 2.51 21.80
CA SER A 145 -6.15 3.10 21.44
C SER A 145 -6.27 4.59 21.09
N THR A 146 -7.30 4.95 20.32
CA THR A 146 -7.56 6.35 19.95
C THR A 146 -7.88 7.20 21.17
N LYS A 147 -8.71 6.70 22.11
CA LYS A 147 -9.00 7.39 23.38
C LYS A 147 -7.74 7.60 24.22
N GLN A 148 -6.88 6.59 24.29
CA GLN A 148 -5.62 6.68 25.01
C GLN A 148 -4.72 7.77 24.41
N ILE A 149 -4.56 7.77 23.08
CA ILE A 149 -3.78 8.80 22.37
C ILE A 149 -4.35 10.21 22.60
N ILE A 150 -5.68 10.36 22.57
CA ILE A 150 -6.32 11.65 22.88
C ILE A 150 -6.06 12.06 24.34
N GLY A 151 -6.09 11.11 25.28
CA GLY A 151 -5.73 11.34 26.68
C GLY A 151 -4.30 11.85 26.82
N ASP A 152 -3.34 11.16 26.20
CA ASP A 152 -1.92 11.51 26.22
C ASP A 152 -1.67 12.90 25.59
N LEU A 153 -2.34 13.19 24.46
CA LEU A 153 -2.27 14.51 23.80
C LEU A 153 -2.93 15.62 24.62
N SER A 154 -4.01 15.32 25.33
CA SER A 154 -4.67 16.26 26.25
C SER A 154 -3.74 16.59 27.42
N ASP A 155 -3.08 15.60 28.00
CA ASP A 155 -2.11 15.80 29.09
C ASP A 155 -0.92 16.65 28.64
N LEU A 156 -0.40 16.43 27.42
CA LEU A 156 0.64 17.28 26.81
C LEU A 156 0.20 18.74 26.69
N ARG A 157 -1.06 19.00 26.28
CA ARG A 157 -1.61 20.36 26.17
C ARG A 157 -1.66 21.07 27.52
N TYR A 158 -1.91 20.36 28.61
CA TYR A 158 -1.92 20.92 29.96
C TYR A 158 -0.55 20.83 30.66
N GLY A 159 0.51 20.48 29.92
CA GLY A 159 1.88 20.47 30.41
C GLY A 159 2.22 19.30 31.33
N LYS A 160 1.40 18.24 31.32
CA LYS A 160 1.71 16.95 31.94
C LYS A 160 2.44 16.11 30.91
N PHE A 161 3.75 16.08 31.02
CA PHE A 161 4.59 15.21 30.21
C PHE A 161 4.63 13.81 30.83
N ALA A 162 4.76 12.78 30.00
CA ALA A 162 4.96 11.40 30.47
C ALA A 162 6.22 11.29 31.36
N ASN A 163 7.26 12.09 31.07
CA ASN A 163 8.38 12.33 31.98
C ASN A 163 8.16 13.65 32.74
N ALA A 164 7.76 13.56 34.01
CA ALA A 164 7.54 14.73 34.87
C ALA A 164 8.81 15.57 35.09
N HIS A 165 10.01 15.00 34.90
CA HIS A 165 11.31 15.64 35.12
C HIS A 165 11.89 16.28 33.87
N ILE A 166 11.21 16.20 32.71
CA ILE A 166 11.76 16.70 31.44
C ILE A 166 12.07 18.21 31.47
N LYS A 167 11.32 18.97 32.28
CA LYS A 167 11.60 20.40 32.49
C LYS A 167 12.93 20.59 33.22
N ASP A 168 13.16 19.81 34.27
CA ASP A 168 14.36 19.89 35.09
C ASP A 168 15.58 19.43 34.29
N GLU A 169 15.47 18.34 33.52
CA GLU A 169 16.52 17.85 32.63
C GLU A 169 16.91 18.87 31.54
N VAL A 170 15.91 19.55 30.94
CA VAL A 170 16.16 20.60 29.95
C VAL A 170 16.84 21.81 30.59
N LEU A 171 16.43 22.21 31.79
CA LEU A 171 17.09 23.28 32.54
C LEU A 171 18.54 22.92 32.88
N ASP A 172 18.78 21.72 33.39
CA ASP A 172 20.13 21.25 33.75
C ASP A 172 21.05 21.21 32.52
N SER A 173 20.57 20.70 31.38
CA SER A 173 21.34 20.69 30.13
C SER A 173 21.62 22.08 29.56
N LEU A 174 20.66 23.01 29.65
CA LEU A 174 20.87 24.43 29.28
C LEU A 174 21.90 25.09 30.19
N THR A 175 21.84 24.80 31.49
CA THR A 175 22.81 25.33 32.47
C THR A 175 24.21 24.79 32.19
N ALA A 176 24.33 23.50 31.90
CA ALA A 176 25.59 22.89 31.47
C ALA A 176 26.14 23.50 30.17
N LEU A 177 25.27 23.80 29.19
CA LEU A 177 25.67 24.48 27.96
C LEU A 177 26.15 25.92 28.23
N GLN A 178 25.45 26.65 29.09
CA GLN A 178 25.82 28.00 29.51
C GLN A 178 27.18 28.02 30.21
N ASP A 179 27.44 27.04 31.07
CA ASP A 179 28.74 26.89 31.75
C ASP A 179 29.88 26.58 30.77
N VAL A 180 29.61 25.81 29.70
CA VAL A 180 30.58 25.56 28.64
C VAL A 180 30.87 26.85 27.86
N CYS A 181 29.84 27.65 27.53
CA CYS A 181 30.01 28.92 26.82
C CYS A 181 30.68 30.02 27.66
N ASN A 182 30.51 30.00 28.99
CA ASN A 182 31.10 30.98 29.90
C ASN A 182 32.54 30.66 30.33
N ARG A 183 33.09 29.49 29.95
CA ARG A 183 34.51 29.21 30.18
C ARG A 183 35.36 30.09 29.24
N PRO A 184 36.26 30.92 29.77
CA PRO A 184 37.20 31.64 28.92
C PRO A 184 38.13 30.63 28.23
N SER A 185 38.37 30.83 26.94
CA SER A 185 39.29 30.05 26.10
C SER A 185 40.70 30.00 26.66
#